data_AF-A0A1A8CU65-F1
#
_entry.id   AF-A0A1A8CU65-F1
#
_cell.length_a   1.000
_cell.length_b   1.000
_cell.length_c   1.000
_cell.angle_alpha   90.00
_cell.angle_beta   90.00
_cell.angle_gamma   90.00
#
_symmetry.space_group_name_H-M   'P 1'
#
loop_
_entity.id
_entity.type
_entity.pdbx_description
1 polymer ?
#
loop_
_entity_poly.entity_id
_entity_poly.type
_entity_poly.pdbx_seq_one_letter_code
_entity_poly.pdbx_strand_id
1 'polypeptide(L)'
;NEESQEEDSDDQKGKYDKKKREKSNEEDNDEDSDEDSDEDSDEDNCPEEWSSFQDQCYIYIESEKTWAEAQFYCQFDGANLASVHSPEENVFVQSLTRGGTHNFPE
;
A
#
# COMPACT_ATOMS: atom_id res chain seq x y z
N ASN A 1 4.18 54.65 4.02
CA ASN A 1 4.25 53.43 3.19
C ASN A 1 3.70 52.31 4.02
N GLU A 2 2.37 52.21 4.06
CA GLU A 2 1.55 51.46 3.07
C GLU A 2 1.78 49.95 3.33
N GLU A 3 0.89 49.24 4.04
CA GLU A 3 -0.49 48.83 3.66
C GLU A 3 -0.41 47.96 2.38
N SER A 4 -0.94 46.73 2.26
CA SER A 4 -2.18 46.09 2.76
C SER A 4 -1.99 44.54 2.62
N GLN A 5 -2.46 43.67 3.53
CA GLN A 5 -3.77 42.96 3.56
C GLN A 5 -4.01 42.04 2.33
N GLU A 6 -4.48 40.77 2.40
CA GLU A 6 -5.64 40.14 3.08
C GLU A 6 -5.49 38.58 2.95
N GLU A 7 -5.78 37.75 3.97
CA GLU A 7 -7.04 36.96 4.26
C GLU A 7 -7.27 35.76 3.30
N ASP A 8 -7.76 34.55 3.65
CA ASP A 8 -8.54 33.96 4.75
C ASP A 8 -8.38 32.41 4.63
N SER A 9 -8.47 31.52 5.63
CA SER A 9 -9.72 31.15 6.33
C SER A 9 -9.47 30.04 7.40
N ASP A 10 -10.20 30.18 8.51
CA ASP A 10 -10.46 29.27 9.62
C ASP A 10 -10.84 27.82 9.24
N ASP A 11 -10.44 26.82 10.04
CA ASP A 11 -11.42 26.13 10.91
C ASP A 11 -10.74 25.45 12.11
N GLN A 12 -11.46 25.51 13.22
CA GLN A 12 -11.04 25.34 14.58
C GLN A 12 -11.19 23.88 15.08
N LYS A 13 -10.30 23.49 16.01
CA LYS A 13 -10.64 22.81 17.28
C LYS A 13 -10.94 21.30 17.18
N GLY A 14 -10.57 20.47 18.15
CA GLY A 14 -10.07 20.77 19.48
C GLY A 14 -9.55 19.50 20.14
N LYS A 15 -8.84 19.73 21.25
CA LYS A 15 -8.43 18.69 22.18
C LYS A 15 -9.68 18.08 22.81
N TYR A 16 -9.83 16.77 22.72
CA TYR A 16 -10.77 16.02 23.53
C TYR A 16 -10.04 14.95 24.33
N ASP A 17 -9.37 15.39 25.39
CA ASP A 17 -9.30 14.62 26.61
C ASP A 17 -10.67 14.69 27.29
N LYS A 18 -11.48 13.62 27.21
CA LYS A 18 -12.63 13.45 28.11
C LYS A 18 -12.53 12.12 28.85
N LYS A 19 -11.99 12.27 30.05
CA LYS A 19 -11.94 11.35 31.18
C LYS A 19 -13.34 10.83 31.57
N LYS A 20 -13.41 9.52 31.80
CA LYS A 20 -14.16 8.76 32.84
C LYS A 20 -15.64 9.10 33.06
N ARG A 21 -16.51 8.10 32.90
CA ARG A 21 -17.80 8.04 33.61
C ARG A 21 -17.93 6.70 34.34
N GLU A 22 -18.32 6.77 35.60
CA GLU A 22 -18.41 5.66 36.55
C GLU A 22 -19.84 5.05 36.57
N LYS A 23 -19.89 3.71 36.50
CA LYS A 23 -20.63 2.76 37.36
C LYS A 23 -22.18 2.65 37.30
N SER A 24 -22.68 1.48 36.89
CA SER A 24 -23.76 0.72 37.56
C SER A 24 -23.92 -0.69 36.94
N ASN A 25 -24.24 -1.67 37.79
CA ASN A 25 -24.38 -3.10 37.51
C ASN A 25 -25.55 -3.43 36.56
N GLU A 26 -25.37 -4.46 35.74
CA GLU A 26 -26.37 -5.50 35.44
C GLU A 26 -25.62 -6.71 34.84
N GLU A 27 -25.88 -7.89 35.41
CA GLU A 27 -25.37 -9.18 34.96
C GLU A 27 -26.33 -9.68 33.89
N ASP A 28 -25.89 -9.78 32.64
CA ASP A 28 -26.50 -10.65 31.64
C ASP A 28 -25.38 -11.19 30.74
N ASN A 29 -25.21 -12.50 30.81
CA ASN A 29 -24.38 -13.27 29.89
C ASN A 29 -25.24 -13.55 28.67
N ASP A 30 -24.91 -12.94 27.53
CA ASP A 30 -25.30 -13.43 26.22
C ASP A 30 -24.05 -13.40 25.34
N GLU A 31 -23.52 -14.60 25.09
CA GLU A 31 -22.58 -14.90 24.03
C GLU A 31 -23.28 -14.67 22.69
N ASP A 32 -23.06 -13.51 22.07
CA ASP A 32 -23.13 -13.39 20.61
C ASP A 32 -22.36 -12.11 20.21
N SER A 33 -21.05 -12.26 20.09
CA SER A 33 -20.19 -11.27 19.47
C SER A 33 -19.75 -11.84 18.14
N ASP A 34 -20.58 -11.60 17.12
CA ASP A 34 -20.15 -11.50 15.72
C ASP A 34 -19.09 -10.38 15.65
N GLU A 35 -17.85 -10.74 16.01
CA GLU A 35 -16.67 -9.94 15.69
C GLU A 35 -16.35 -10.21 14.22
N ASP A 36 -17.06 -9.51 13.32
CA ASP A 36 -16.48 -9.14 12.03
C ASP A 36 -15.36 -8.13 12.35
N SER A 37 -14.24 -8.66 12.83
CA SER A 37 -12.96 -7.99 12.76
C SER A 37 -12.61 -7.97 11.27
N ASP A 38 -13.09 -6.94 10.57
CA ASP A 38 -12.38 -6.39 9.44
C ASP A 38 -10.99 -6.00 9.97
N GLU A 39 -10.10 -6.99 10.02
CA GLU A 39 -8.67 -6.80 10.13
C GLU A 39 -8.29 -6.05 8.84
N ASP A 40 -8.43 -4.72 8.86
CA ASP A 40 -7.66 -3.82 8.01
C ASP A 40 -6.20 -4.06 8.40
N SER A 41 -5.64 -5.13 7.82
CA SER A 41 -4.22 -5.37 7.79
C SER A 41 -3.62 -4.22 7.01
N ASP A 42 -3.16 -3.21 7.73
CA ASP A 42 -2.13 -2.28 7.27
C ASP A 42 -0.83 -3.08 7.00
N GLU A 43 -0.86 -4.01 6.03
CA GLU A 43 0.32 -4.69 5.50
C GLU A 43 0.74 -3.96 4.22
N ASP A 44 1.61 -2.98 4.43
CA ASP A 44 2.56 -2.41 3.47
C ASP A 44 2.37 -2.72 1.95
N ASN A 45 1.69 -1.76 1.32
CA ASN A 45 2.22 -0.92 0.23
C ASN A 45 2.23 -1.40 -1.24
N CYS A 46 1.70 -2.57 -1.61
CA CYS A 46 1.54 -2.93 -3.03
C CYS A 46 0.18 -3.56 -3.36
N PRO A 47 -0.37 -3.35 -4.58
CA PRO A 47 -1.62 -4.01 -4.98
C PRO A 47 -1.49 -5.54 -5.00
N GLU A 48 -2.61 -6.24 -5.01
CA GLU A 48 -2.65 -7.71 -5.15
C GLU A 48 -1.85 -8.17 -6.39
N GLU A 49 -1.09 -9.26 -6.27
CA GLU A 49 -0.15 -9.78 -7.29
C GLU A 49 1.12 -8.93 -7.55
N TRP A 50 1.36 -7.87 -6.78
CA TRP A 50 2.61 -7.10 -6.83
C TRP A 50 3.54 -7.49 -5.69
N SER A 51 4.83 -7.51 -5.99
CA SER A 51 5.91 -7.75 -5.03
C SER A 51 6.56 -6.43 -4.62
N SER A 52 6.67 -6.18 -3.32
CA SER A 52 7.31 -4.99 -2.77
C SER A 52 8.83 -5.16 -2.64
N PHE A 53 9.59 -4.16 -3.06
CA PHE A 53 11.03 -4.05 -2.78
C PHE A 53 11.43 -2.58 -2.65
N GLN A 54 11.99 -2.21 -1.49
CA GLN A 54 12.51 -0.86 -1.19
C GLN A 54 11.52 0.26 -1.57
N ASP A 55 10.29 0.21 -1.02
CA ASP A 55 9.23 1.19 -1.25
C ASP A 55 8.71 1.29 -2.69
N GLN A 56 9.04 0.30 -3.53
CA GLN A 56 8.52 0.18 -4.90
C GLN A 56 7.83 -1.17 -5.12
N CYS A 57 6.83 -1.17 -6.00
CA CYS A 57 6.07 -2.35 -6.37
C CYS A 57 6.49 -2.86 -7.74
N TYR A 58 6.63 -4.18 -7.86
CA TYR A 58 7.05 -4.87 -9.07
C TYR A 58 6.08 -5.99 -9.40
N ILE A 59 5.81 -6.21 -10.68
CA ILE A 59 5.01 -7.33 -11.16
C ILE A 59 5.72 -8.01 -12.33
N TYR A 60 5.69 -9.34 -12.35
CA TYR A 60 6.18 -10.12 -13.47
C TYR A 60 5.02 -10.52 -14.37
N ILE A 61 5.13 -10.21 -15.67
CA ILE A 61 4.14 -10.58 -16.68
C ILE A 61 4.75 -11.64 -17.58
N GLU A 62 4.21 -12.86 -17.55
CA GLU A 62 4.74 -14.03 -18.29
C GLU A 62 4.57 -13.91 -19.81
N SER A 63 3.76 -12.98 -20.31
CA SER A 63 3.55 -12.80 -21.75
C SER A 63 4.76 -12.13 -22.43
N GLU A 64 5.32 -12.76 -23.45
CA GLU A 64 6.31 -12.14 -24.32
C GLU A 64 5.72 -10.92 -25.04
N LYS A 65 6.47 -9.81 -25.01
CA LYS A 65 6.10 -8.53 -25.65
C LYS A 65 7.36 -7.88 -26.21
N THR A 66 7.23 -7.08 -27.27
CA THR A 66 8.31 -6.16 -27.62
C THR A 66 8.49 -5.12 -26.51
N TRP A 67 9.66 -4.48 -26.46
CA TRP A 67 9.94 -3.45 -25.46
C TRP A 67 8.87 -2.34 -25.44
N ALA A 68 8.42 -1.90 -26.61
CA ALA A 68 7.40 -0.86 -26.73
C ALA A 68 6.03 -1.32 -26.22
N GLU A 69 5.63 -2.56 -26.54
CA GLU A 69 4.37 -3.14 -26.06
C GLU A 69 4.38 -3.37 -24.54
N ALA A 70 5.52 -3.80 -23.98
CA ALA A 70 5.69 -3.98 -22.54
C ALA A 70 5.57 -2.65 -21.79
N GLN A 71 6.26 -1.61 -22.27
CA GLN A 71 6.16 -0.27 -21.67
C GLN A 71 4.73 0.28 -21.74
N PHE A 72 4.06 0.12 -22.89
CA PHE A 72 2.66 0.55 -23.04
C PHE A 72 1.72 -0.21 -22.09
N TYR A 73 1.92 -1.52 -21.94
CA TYR A 73 1.15 -2.34 -21.01
C TYR A 73 1.31 -1.85 -19.57
N CYS A 74 2.55 -1.66 -19.11
CA CYS A 74 2.78 -1.15 -17.74
C CYS A 74 2.15 0.25 -17.56
N GLN A 75 2.22 1.13 -18.55
CA GLN A 75 1.60 2.46 -18.47
C GLN A 75 0.08 2.43 -18.43
N PHE A 76 -0.54 1.46 -19.09
CA PHE A 76 -1.98 1.26 -19.03
C PHE A 76 -2.44 0.96 -17.59
N ASP A 77 -1.65 0.18 -16.85
CA ASP A 77 -1.88 -0.14 -15.44
C ASP A 77 -1.32 0.91 -14.46
N GLY A 78 -0.91 2.09 -14.95
CA GLY A 78 -0.40 3.18 -14.12
C GLY A 78 1.03 2.99 -13.61
N ALA A 79 1.77 2.01 -14.16
CA ALA A 79 3.15 1.69 -13.82
C ALA A 79 4.13 1.97 -14.98
N ASN A 80 5.38 1.56 -14.82
CA ASN A 80 6.41 1.65 -15.86
C ASN A 80 7.21 0.34 -15.92
N LEU A 81 7.93 0.13 -17.03
CA LEU A 81 8.86 -0.99 -17.12
C LEU A 81 9.94 -0.87 -16.03
N ALA A 82 10.23 -1.97 -15.33
CA ALA A 82 11.16 -1.98 -14.20
C ALA A 82 12.55 -1.47 -14.59
N SER A 83 13.12 -0.59 -13.76
CA SER A 83 14.41 0.04 -13.97
C SER A 83 15.37 -0.29 -12.83
N VAL A 84 16.38 -1.09 -13.09
CA VAL A 84 17.32 -1.56 -12.06
C VAL A 84 18.37 -0.51 -11.73
N HIS A 85 18.42 -0.09 -10.47
CA HIS A 85 19.32 0.93 -9.94
C HIS A 85 20.33 0.40 -8.91
N SER A 86 20.15 -0.82 -8.41
CA SER A 86 21.08 -1.45 -7.47
C SER A 86 21.35 -2.93 -7.78
N PRO A 87 22.50 -3.49 -7.34
CA PRO A 87 22.76 -4.92 -7.42
C PRO A 87 21.71 -5.76 -6.68
N GLU A 88 21.23 -5.29 -5.53
CA GLU A 88 20.22 -5.97 -4.72
C GLU A 88 18.87 -6.03 -5.45
N GLU A 89 18.47 -4.94 -6.09
CA GLU A 89 17.27 -4.89 -6.91
C GLU A 89 17.37 -5.82 -8.13
N ASN A 90 18.55 -5.90 -8.76
CA ASN A 90 18.76 -6.82 -9.88
C ASN A 90 18.53 -8.29 -9.46
N VAL A 91 19.03 -8.66 -8.27
CA VAL A 91 18.82 -10.01 -7.71
C VAL A 91 17.34 -10.25 -7.43
N PHE A 92 16.65 -9.25 -6.86
CA PHE A 92 15.21 -9.32 -6.61
C PHE A 92 14.40 -9.47 -7.91
N VAL A 93 14.61 -8.62 -8.93
CA VAL A 93 13.92 -8.69 -10.22
C VAL A 93 14.18 -10.04 -10.91
N GLN A 94 15.41 -10.57 -10.85
CA GLN A 94 15.70 -11.92 -11.35
C GLN A 94 14.95 -13.01 -10.57
N SER A 95 14.72 -12.84 -9.27
CA SER A 95 13.94 -13.79 -8.49
C SER A 95 12.47 -13.79 -8.89
N LEU A 96 11.91 -12.65 -9.32
CA LEU A 96 10.53 -12.56 -9.83
C LEU A 96 10.37 -13.34 -11.14
N THR A 97 11.34 -13.23 -12.06
CA THR A 97 11.30 -13.96 -13.34
C THR A 97 11.55 -15.46 -13.16
N ARG A 98 12.31 -15.86 -12.14
CA ARG A 98 12.55 -17.26 -11.77
C ARG A 98 11.43 -17.87 -10.92
N GLY A 99 10.69 -17.02 -10.20
CA GLY A 99 9.59 -17.41 -9.31
C GLY A 99 8.30 -17.74 -10.04
N GLY A 100 8.17 -17.33 -11.31
CA GLY A 100 7.02 -17.67 -12.17
C GLY A 100 6.92 -19.16 -12.53
N THR A 101 8.02 -19.91 -12.55
CA THR A 101 8.00 -21.38 -12.54
C THR A 101 9.30 -21.91 -11.94
N HIS A 102 9.17 -22.76 -10.92
CA HIS A 102 10.26 -23.61 -10.47
C HIS A 102 10.99 -24.25 -11.67
N ASN A 103 12.32 -24.08 -11.70
CA ASN A 103 13.33 -24.75 -12.54
C ASN A 103 13.77 -24.02 -13.82
N PHE A 104 14.86 -23.26 -13.69
CA PHE A 104 15.85 -23.13 -14.75
C PHE A 104 17.18 -23.71 -14.23
N PRO A 105 17.75 -24.76 -14.83
CA PRO A 105 19.02 -25.33 -14.37
C PRO A 105 20.19 -24.43 -14.76
N GLU A 106 21.20 -24.37 -13.88
CA GLU A 106 22.51 -23.74 -14.13
C GLU A 106 23.20 -24.27 -15.40
#